data_AF-A0A174ZAF2-F1
#
_entry.id   AF-A0A174ZAF2-F1
#
_cell.length_a   1.000
_cell.length_b   1.000
_cell.length_c   1.000
_cell.angle_alpha   90.00
_cell.angle_beta   90.00
_cell.angle_gamma   90.00
#
_symmetry.space_group_name_H-M   'P 1'
#
loop_
_entity.id
_entity.type
_entity.pdbx_description
1 polymer ?
#
loop_
_entity_poly.entity_id
_entity_poly.type
_entity_poly.pdbx_seq_one_letter_code
_entity_poly.pdbx_strand_id
1 'polypeptide(L)'
;MFRLEGTEKEKAILEKYLPNYRINLVDAERLEETERFSEDLQVILTMLKYRKDKDGLRNYVNENKQFFQKVDHETSQAMKAFLNMKHIPGETENKEEAINMCEAIQEMYDDGVRDGMQQGIQQGRDDLLKEKVKRKLQKQKSLEQIADELEEDVRVIRKIIKEVQ
;
A
#
# COMPACT_ATOMS: atom_id res chain seq x y z
N MET A 1 6.84 -14.62 33.90
CA MET A 1 7.36 -13.45 34.64
C MET A 1 8.79 -13.21 34.17
N PHE A 2 9.12 -12.01 33.72
CA PHE A 2 10.48 -11.69 33.27
C PHE A 2 11.46 -11.88 34.44
N ARG A 3 12.45 -12.76 34.28
CA ARG A 3 13.57 -12.79 35.22
C ARG A 3 14.52 -11.68 34.83
N LEU A 4 14.53 -10.62 35.64
CA LEU A 4 15.48 -9.53 35.48
C LEU A 4 16.87 -10.05 35.88
N GLU A 5 17.79 -10.06 34.93
CA GLU A 5 19.21 -10.32 35.16
C GLU A 5 19.93 -9.01 35.52
N GLY A 6 20.90 -9.07 36.44
CA GLY A 6 21.62 -7.89 36.93
C GLY A 6 21.78 -7.84 38.44
N THR A 7 22.43 -6.78 38.92
CA THR A 7 22.61 -6.49 40.35
C THR A 7 21.30 -6.10 41.02
N GLU A 8 21.21 -6.24 42.35
CA GLU A 8 20.05 -5.82 43.16
C GLU A 8 19.63 -4.36 42.89
N LYS A 9 20.61 -3.45 42.69
CA LYS A 9 20.33 -2.04 42.35
C LYS A 9 19.69 -1.89 40.97
N GLU A 10 20.17 -2.64 39.97
CA GLU A 10 19.63 -2.59 38.61
C GLU A 10 18.20 -3.16 38.58
N LYS A 11 17.94 -4.26 39.28
CA LYS A 11 16.58 -4.82 39.41
C LYS A 11 15.62 -3.83 40.06
N ALA A 12 16.02 -3.20 41.17
CA ALA A 12 15.19 -2.21 41.87
C ALA A 12 14.88 -0.96 41.04
N ILE A 13 15.77 -0.60 40.09
CA ILE A 13 15.51 0.47 39.12
C ILE A 13 14.54 -0.05 38.06
N LEU A 14 14.82 -1.20 37.45
CA LEU A 14 14.02 -1.77 36.38
C LEU A 14 12.58 -2.08 36.80
N GLU A 15 12.35 -2.56 38.03
CA GLU A 15 11.00 -2.80 38.56
C GLU A 15 10.11 -1.54 38.63
N LYS A 16 10.71 -0.33 38.69
CA LYS A 16 9.95 0.92 38.62
C LYS A 16 9.45 1.23 37.21
N TYR A 17 10.11 0.71 36.18
CA TYR A 17 9.84 1.02 34.78
C TYR A 17 9.25 -0.17 34.00
N LEU A 18 9.48 -1.39 34.45
CA LEU A 18 8.99 -2.62 33.83
C LEU A 18 7.71 -3.07 34.54
N PRO A 19 6.54 -2.77 33.97
CA PRO A 19 5.28 -3.24 34.52
C PRO A 19 5.23 -4.78 34.52
N ASN A 20 4.78 -5.34 35.64
CA ASN A 20 4.66 -6.79 35.84
C ASN A 20 3.35 -7.34 35.25
N TYR A 21 3.10 -7.12 33.96
CA TYR A 21 2.01 -7.77 33.24
C TYR A 21 2.50 -8.94 32.38
N ARG A 22 1.61 -9.90 32.14
CA ARG A 22 1.88 -11.05 31.29
C ARG A 22 1.87 -10.61 29.82
N ILE A 23 2.99 -10.81 29.14
CA ILE A 23 3.11 -10.62 27.69
C ILE A 23 2.88 -11.97 27.00
N ASN A 24 1.94 -12.00 26.06
CA ASN A 24 1.76 -13.15 25.16
C ASN A 24 2.31 -12.76 23.79
N LEU A 25 3.29 -13.50 23.29
CA LEU A 25 3.84 -13.32 21.95
C LEU A 25 3.12 -14.27 21.00
N VAL A 26 2.60 -13.71 19.91
CA VAL A 26 1.86 -14.46 18.90
C VAL A 26 2.56 -14.28 17.56
N ASP A 27 2.85 -15.38 16.89
CA ASP A 27 3.29 -15.39 15.49
C ASP A 27 2.05 -15.48 14.59
N ALA A 28 1.68 -14.36 13.97
CA ALA A 28 0.49 -14.26 13.13
C ALA A 28 0.56 -15.16 11.87
N GLU A 29 1.76 -15.51 11.37
CA GLU A 29 1.90 -16.35 10.18
C GLU A 29 1.60 -17.83 10.46
N ARG A 30 1.78 -18.27 11.71
CA ARG A 30 1.62 -19.68 12.14
C ARG A 30 0.40 -19.90 13.02
N LEU A 31 -0.48 -18.91 13.10
CA LEU A 31 -1.64 -18.96 13.97
C LEU A 31 -2.75 -19.80 13.32
N GLU A 32 -3.04 -20.96 13.93
CA GLU A 32 -4.06 -21.88 13.42
C GLU A 32 -5.48 -21.55 13.91
N GLU A 33 -5.63 -21.11 15.16
CA GLU A 33 -6.92 -20.91 15.83
C GLU A 33 -7.22 -19.41 16.07
N THR A 34 -7.50 -18.67 15.00
CA THR A 34 -7.83 -17.23 15.12
C THR A 34 -9.19 -16.99 15.77
N GLU A 35 -10.06 -18.00 15.84
CA GLU A 35 -11.40 -17.95 16.44
C GLU A 35 -11.39 -17.76 17.96
N ARG A 36 -10.22 -17.90 18.60
CA ARG A 36 -10.06 -17.68 20.05
C ARG A 36 -9.84 -16.22 20.43
N PHE A 37 -9.67 -15.33 19.44
CA PHE A 37 -9.47 -13.91 19.66
C PHE A 37 -10.82 -13.17 19.61
N SER A 38 -10.84 -11.93 20.12
CA SER A 38 -12.00 -11.05 19.94
C SER A 38 -12.27 -10.82 18.46
N GLU A 39 -13.53 -10.54 18.08
CA GLU A 39 -13.97 -10.44 16.68
C GLU A 39 -13.03 -9.57 15.83
N ASP A 40 -12.70 -8.35 16.28
CA ASP A 40 -11.86 -7.43 15.51
C ASP A 40 -10.42 -7.95 15.32
N LEU A 41 -9.84 -8.51 16.38
CA LEU A 41 -8.46 -9.02 16.36
C LEU A 41 -8.39 -10.34 15.58
N GLN A 42 -9.41 -11.18 15.69
CA GLN A 42 -9.58 -12.38 14.87
C GLN A 42 -9.54 -12.01 13.39
N VAL A 43 -10.27 -10.96 12.99
CA VAL A 43 -10.28 -10.53 11.59
C VAL A 43 -8.90 -10.06 11.13
N ILE A 44 -8.24 -9.19 11.87
CA ILE A 44 -6.90 -8.67 11.51
C ILE A 44 -5.88 -9.81 11.41
N LEU A 45 -5.85 -10.72 12.39
CA LEU A 45 -4.92 -11.85 12.40
C LEU A 45 -5.21 -12.82 11.25
N THR A 46 -6.48 -13.04 10.91
CA THR A 46 -6.87 -13.88 9.77
C THR A 46 -6.49 -13.23 8.44
N MET A 47 -6.63 -11.90 8.29
CA MET A 47 -6.15 -11.20 7.10
C MET A 47 -4.61 -11.30 6.96
N LEU A 48 -3.87 -11.19 8.06
CA LEU A 48 -2.41 -11.35 8.07
C LEU A 48 -1.97 -12.75 7.65
N LYS A 49 -2.71 -13.78 8.05
CA LYS A 49 -2.49 -15.17 7.60
C LYS A 49 -2.56 -15.27 6.07
N TYR A 50 -3.49 -14.56 5.42
CA TYR A 50 -3.64 -14.55 3.97
C TYR A 50 -2.80 -13.47 3.25
N ARG A 51 -1.84 -12.79 3.90
CA ARG A 51 -1.13 -11.67 3.25
C ARG A 51 -0.42 -12.02 1.92
N LYS A 52 -0.05 -13.29 1.74
CA LYS A 52 0.62 -13.81 0.53
C LYS A 52 -0.33 -14.61 -0.37
N ASP A 53 -1.57 -14.82 0.06
CA ASP A 53 -2.59 -15.60 -0.65
C ASP A 53 -3.76 -14.70 -1.04
N LYS A 54 -3.70 -14.20 -2.27
CA LYS A 54 -4.69 -13.27 -2.81
C LYS A 54 -6.08 -13.88 -2.87
N ASP A 55 -6.19 -15.14 -3.29
CA ASP A 55 -7.49 -15.80 -3.49
C ASP A 55 -8.09 -16.18 -2.14
N GLY A 56 -7.28 -16.66 -1.20
CA GLY A 56 -7.70 -16.89 0.19
C GLY A 56 -8.19 -15.62 0.87
N LEU A 57 -7.46 -14.51 0.74
CA LEU A 57 -7.88 -13.22 1.29
C LEU A 57 -9.20 -12.75 0.66
N ARG A 58 -9.34 -12.89 -0.66
CA ARG A 58 -10.57 -12.50 -1.38
C ARG A 58 -11.78 -13.31 -0.91
N ASN A 59 -11.64 -14.62 -0.77
CA ASN A 59 -12.70 -15.48 -0.28
C ASN A 59 -13.09 -15.10 1.15
N TYR A 60 -12.11 -14.91 2.03
CA TYR A 60 -12.33 -14.51 3.41
C TYR A 60 -13.09 -13.17 3.54
N VAL A 61 -12.71 -12.15 2.76
CA VAL A 61 -13.41 -10.85 2.74
C VAL A 61 -14.86 -11.01 2.27
N ASN A 62 -15.10 -11.85 1.26
CA ASN A 62 -16.45 -12.11 0.76
C ASN A 62 -17.32 -12.90 1.76
N GLU A 63 -16.74 -13.89 2.44
CA GLU A 63 -17.44 -14.67 3.48
C GLU A 63 -17.82 -13.79 4.68
N ASN A 64 -16.97 -12.81 5.03
CA ASN A 64 -17.17 -11.91 6.16
C ASN A 64 -17.68 -10.52 5.73
N LYS A 65 -18.38 -10.45 4.60
CA LYS A 65 -18.81 -9.18 3.98
C LYS A 65 -19.60 -8.26 4.91
N GLN A 66 -20.44 -8.82 5.78
CA GLN A 66 -21.24 -8.02 6.73
C GLN A 66 -20.37 -7.21 7.68
N PHE A 67 -19.27 -7.80 8.17
CA PHE A 67 -18.29 -7.13 9.01
C PHE A 67 -17.57 -6.03 8.21
N PHE A 68 -17.06 -6.37 7.02
CA PHE A 68 -16.30 -5.42 6.19
C PHE A 68 -17.14 -4.29 5.58
N GLN A 69 -18.47 -4.37 5.61
CA GLN A 69 -19.35 -3.27 5.18
C GLN A 69 -19.50 -2.18 6.24
N LYS A 70 -19.23 -2.48 7.51
CA LYS A 70 -19.45 -1.58 8.64
C LYS A 70 -18.36 -1.77 9.68
N VAL A 71 -17.14 -1.37 9.34
CA VAL A 71 -16.00 -1.41 10.26
C VAL A 71 -15.94 -0.10 11.03
N ASP A 72 -15.86 -0.16 12.35
CA ASP A 72 -15.73 1.04 13.17
C ASP A 72 -14.37 1.73 12.98
N HIS A 73 -14.26 2.95 13.49
CA HIS A 73 -13.05 3.74 13.34
C HIS A 73 -11.81 3.10 13.99
N GLU A 74 -11.92 2.49 15.18
CA GLU A 74 -10.77 1.92 15.88
C GLU A 74 -10.25 0.68 15.16
N THR A 75 -11.16 -0.19 14.74
CA THR A 75 -10.83 -1.39 13.98
C THR A 75 -10.24 -1.03 12.62
N SER A 76 -10.75 -0.01 11.94
CA SER A 76 -10.18 0.44 10.66
C SER A 76 -8.77 1.01 10.82
N GLN A 77 -8.49 1.76 11.90
CA GLN A 77 -7.13 2.21 12.22
C GLN A 77 -6.18 1.03 12.49
N ALA A 78 -6.64 0.03 13.23
CA ALA A 78 -5.86 -1.17 13.49
C ALA A 78 -5.56 -1.90 12.17
N MET A 79 -6.55 -2.10 11.30
CA MET A 79 -6.36 -2.67 9.97
C MET A 79 -5.34 -1.87 9.15
N LYS A 80 -5.48 -0.54 9.10
CA LYS A 80 -4.55 0.36 8.40
C LYS A 80 -3.11 0.14 8.86
N ALA A 81 -2.88 0.11 10.17
CA ALA A 81 -1.57 -0.08 10.76
C ALA A 81 -1.00 -1.48 10.51
N PHE A 82 -1.77 -2.53 10.80
CA PHE A 82 -1.31 -3.92 10.70
C PHE A 82 -1.13 -4.39 9.25
N LEU A 83 -1.95 -3.88 8.33
CA LEU A 83 -1.87 -4.21 6.90
C LEU A 83 -0.95 -3.24 6.13
N ASN A 84 -0.34 -2.27 6.82
CA ASN A 84 0.55 -1.27 6.26
C ASN A 84 -0.09 -0.50 5.08
N MET A 85 -1.36 -0.13 5.23
CA MET A 85 -2.10 0.66 4.26
C MET A 85 -1.74 2.14 4.44
N LYS A 86 -1.45 2.85 3.35
CA LYS A 86 -1.14 4.29 3.41
C LYS A 86 -2.37 5.13 3.78
N HIS A 87 -3.53 4.73 3.28
CA HIS A 87 -4.79 5.45 3.39
C HIS A 87 -5.95 4.47 3.14
N ILE A 88 -7.09 4.70 3.77
CA ILE A 88 -8.34 3.97 3.51
C ILE A 88 -9.31 4.95 2.83
N PRO A 89 -9.73 4.70 1.58
CA PRO A 89 -10.76 5.54 0.95
C PRO A 89 -12.04 5.62 1.77
N GLY A 90 -12.63 6.81 1.82
CA GLY A 90 -13.82 7.09 2.64
C GLY A 90 -13.56 7.25 4.14
N GLU A 91 -12.31 7.18 4.59
CA GLU A 91 -11.94 7.48 5.99
C GLU A 91 -12.16 8.97 6.30
N THR A 92 -12.97 9.26 7.32
CA THR A 92 -13.24 10.64 7.80
C THR A 92 -12.68 10.85 9.21
N GLU A 93 -12.54 12.11 9.63
CA GLU A 93 -12.16 12.44 11.03
C GLU A 93 -13.29 12.13 12.04
N ASN A 94 -14.49 11.81 11.55
CA ASN A 94 -15.63 11.51 12.39
C ASN A 94 -15.58 10.06 12.89
N LYS A 95 -15.28 9.90 14.18
CA LYS A 95 -15.14 8.58 14.84
C LYS A 95 -16.44 7.78 14.93
N GLU A 96 -17.60 8.41 14.74
CA GLU A 96 -18.90 7.75 14.77
C GLU A 96 -19.30 7.12 13.43
N GLU A 97 -18.57 7.44 12.36
CA GLU A 97 -18.87 6.94 11.01
C GLU A 97 -18.21 5.57 10.79
N ALA A 98 -19.05 4.56 10.51
CA ALA A 98 -18.56 3.24 10.12
C ALA A 98 -18.06 3.28 8.68
N ILE A 99 -16.89 2.69 8.44
CA ILE A 99 -16.24 2.63 7.13
C ILE A 99 -16.68 1.36 6.39
N ASN A 100 -17.08 1.53 5.13
CA ASN A 100 -17.32 0.42 4.23
C ASN A 100 -16.00 -0.01 3.58
N MET A 101 -15.31 -0.96 4.22
CA MET A 101 -14.03 -1.47 3.74
C MET A 101 -14.15 -2.20 2.39
N CYS A 102 -15.32 -2.75 2.05
CA CYS A 102 -15.52 -3.38 0.74
C CYS A 102 -15.46 -2.34 -0.38
N GLU A 103 -16.10 -1.19 -0.19
CA GLU A 103 -16.04 -0.06 -1.13
C GLU A 103 -14.63 0.53 -1.18
N ALA A 104 -13.98 0.70 -0.02
CA ALA A 104 -12.61 1.20 0.05
C ALA A 104 -11.62 0.31 -0.75
N ILE A 105 -11.73 -1.03 -0.62
CA ILE A 105 -10.90 -1.97 -1.36
C ILE A 105 -11.18 -1.89 -2.88
N GLN A 106 -12.45 -1.76 -3.27
CA GLN A 106 -12.82 -1.64 -4.68
C GLN A 106 -12.29 -0.33 -5.30
N GLU A 107 -12.40 0.78 -4.58
CA GLU A 107 -11.89 2.08 -5.01
C GLU A 107 -10.36 2.05 -5.18
N MET A 108 -9.63 1.45 -4.21
CA MET A 108 -8.18 1.26 -4.34
C MET A 108 -7.80 0.44 -5.58
N TYR A 109 -8.59 -0.59 -5.92
CA TYR A 109 -8.38 -1.37 -7.13
C TYR A 109 -8.63 -0.53 -8.39
N ASP A 110 -9.75 0.19 -8.43
CA ASP A 110 -10.14 1.00 -9.58
C ASP A 110 -9.15 2.15 -9.83
N ASP A 111 -8.65 2.77 -8.77
CA ASP A 111 -7.58 3.77 -8.84
C ASP A 111 -6.28 3.15 -9.36
N GLY A 112 -5.90 1.95 -8.88
CA GLY A 112 -4.74 1.23 -9.39
C GLY A 112 -4.85 0.91 -10.89
N VAL A 113 -6.05 0.53 -11.37
CA VAL A 113 -6.31 0.31 -12.80
C VAL A 113 -6.20 1.61 -13.59
N ARG A 114 -6.78 2.70 -13.07
CA ARG A 114 -6.76 4.02 -13.71
C ARG A 114 -5.34 4.56 -13.83
N ASP A 115 -4.56 4.51 -12.75
CA ASP A 115 -3.16 4.93 -12.71
C ASP A 115 -2.32 4.10 -13.68
N GLY A 116 -2.52 2.77 -13.68
CA GLY A 116 -1.84 1.87 -14.63
C GLY A 116 -2.15 2.21 -16.09
N MET A 117 -3.41 2.51 -16.41
CA MET A 117 -3.81 2.93 -17.76
C MET A 117 -3.21 4.28 -18.15
N GLN A 118 -3.25 5.27 -17.26
CA GLN A 118 -2.66 6.59 -17.52
C GLN A 118 -1.14 6.50 -17.72
N GLN A 119 -0.45 5.75 -16.87
CA GLN A 119 0.98 5.50 -17.01
C GLN A 119 1.29 4.80 -18.33
N GLY A 120 0.51 3.78 -18.71
CA GLY A 120 0.66 3.07 -19.98
C GLY A 120 0.46 3.98 -21.20
N ILE A 121 -0.55 4.86 -21.17
CA ILE A 121 -0.78 5.83 -22.24
C ILE A 121 0.37 6.83 -22.33
N GLN A 122 0.83 7.36 -21.19
CA GLN A 122 1.93 8.32 -21.16
C GLN A 122 3.22 7.68 -21.67
N GLN A 123 3.54 6.47 -21.21
CA GLN A 123 4.69 5.72 -21.67
C GLN A 123 4.62 5.44 -23.17
N GLY A 124 3.47 5.05 -23.70
CA GLY A 124 3.28 4.85 -25.14
C GLY A 124 3.46 6.13 -25.96
N ARG A 125 3.04 7.29 -25.44
CA ARG A 125 3.29 8.60 -26.09
C ARG A 125 4.77 8.95 -26.08
N ASP A 126 5.45 8.76 -24.95
CA ASP A 126 6.87 9.04 -24.80
C ASP A 126 7.72 8.13 -25.71
N ASP A 127 7.40 6.83 -25.78
CA ASP A 127 8.08 5.86 -26.65
C ASP A 127 7.88 6.19 -28.13
N LEU A 128 6.66 6.55 -28.53
CA LEU A 128 6.37 6.99 -29.90
C LEU A 128 7.13 8.28 -30.26
N LEU A 129 7.20 9.24 -29.32
CA LEU A 129 7.93 10.48 -29.52
C LEU A 129 9.43 10.21 -29.69
N LYS A 130 10.02 9.37 -28.83
CA LYS A 130 11.41 8.90 -28.94
C LYS A 130 11.70 8.25 -30.29
N GLU A 131 10.81 7.38 -30.76
CA GLU A 131 10.95 6.72 -32.05
C GLU A 131 10.92 7.73 -33.21
N LYS A 132 9.98 8.68 -33.19
CA LYS A 132 9.88 9.75 -34.19
C LYS A 132 11.14 10.62 -34.21
N VAL A 133 11.67 11.01 -33.05
CA VAL A 133 12.91 11.77 -32.93
C VAL A 133 14.08 10.98 -33.53
N LYS A 134 14.23 9.71 -33.18
CA LYS A 134 15.29 8.83 -33.72
C LYS A 134 15.22 8.72 -35.25
N ARG A 135 14.03 8.52 -35.82
CA ARG A 135 13.82 8.48 -37.28
C ARG A 135 14.14 9.81 -37.96
N LYS A 136 13.85 10.95 -37.33
CA LYS A 136 14.16 12.28 -37.89
C LYS A 136 15.65 12.63 -37.76
N LEU A 137 16.33 12.21 -36.69
CA LEU A 137 17.79 12.31 -36.56
C LEU A 137 18.53 11.53 -37.65
N GLN A 138 18.08 10.31 -37.96
CA GLN A 138 18.63 9.52 -39.06
C GLN A 138 18.50 10.22 -40.43
N LYS A 139 17.49 11.09 -40.58
CA LYS A 139 17.31 11.94 -41.75
C LYS A 139 18.09 13.26 -41.68
N GLN A 140 19.03 13.38 -40.73
CA GLN A 140 19.92 14.54 -40.53
C GLN A 140 19.18 15.87 -40.28
N LYS A 141 17.97 15.82 -39.70
CA LYS A 141 17.23 17.03 -39.33
C LYS A 141 17.85 17.70 -38.11
N SER A 142 17.85 19.03 -38.09
CA SER A 142 18.34 19.79 -36.94
C SER A 142 17.39 19.66 -35.74
N LEU A 143 17.89 19.98 -34.55
CA LEU A 143 17.09 20.00 -33.32
C LEU A 143 15.84 20.88 -33.46
N GLU A 144 16.00 22.05 -34.07
CA GLU A 144 14.94 23.06 -34.26
C GLU A 144 13.89 22.56 -35.25
N GLN A 145 14.31 21.92 -36.35
CA GLN A 145 13.40 21.31 -37.32
C GLN A 145 12.61 20.15 -36.72
N ILE A 146 13.23 19.35 -35.85
CA ILE A 146 12.55 18.24 -35.18
C ILE A 146 11.50 18.76 -34.19
N ALA A 147 11.83 19.79 -33.43
CA ALA A 147 10.93 20.44 -32.48
C ALA A 147 9.71 21.05 -33.20
N ASP A 148 9.95 21.79 -34.28
CA ASP A 148 8.89 22.37 -35.11
C ASP A 148 7.98 21.29 -35.72
N GLU A 149 8.55 20.27 -36.38
CA GLU A 149 7.77 19.20 -37.02
C GLU A 149 7.04 18.26 -36.06
N LEU A 150 7.41 18.24 -34.78
CA LEU A 150 6.74 17.45 -33.75
C LEU A 150 5.83 18.31 -32.87
N GLU A 151 5.79 19.63 -33.09
CA GLU A 151 5.07 20.60 -32.27
C GLU A 151 5.46 20.51 -30.77
N GLU A 152 6.76 20.29 -30.53
CA GLU A 152 7.32 20.08 -29.19
C GLU A 152 8.33 21.17 -28.82
N ASP A 153 8.52 21.41 -27.53
CA ASP A 153 9.53 22.36 -27.05
C ASP A 153 10.95 21.84 -27.37
N VAL A 154 11.81 22.73 -27.86
CA VAL A 154 13.22 22.43 -28.19
C VAL A 154 13.95 21.78 -27.01
N ARG A 155 13.62 22.13 -25.77
CA ARG A 155 14.19 21.53 -24.54
C ARG A 155 13.76 20.08 -24.37
N VAL A 156 12.50 19.76 -24.69
CA VAL A 156 11.96 18.38 -24.63
C VAL A 156 12.69 17.52 -25.66
N ILE A 157 12.75 17.97 -26.92
CA ILE A 157 13.48 17.24 -27.97
C ILE A 157 14.96 17.10 -27.61
N ARG A 158 15.60 18.15 -27.10
CA ARG A 158 17.01 18.09 -26.68
C ARG A 158 17.23 17.05 -25.57
N LYS A 159 16.30 16.91 -24.62
CA LYS A 159 16.36 15.87 -23.59
C LYS A 159 16.22 14.49 -24.21
N ILE A 160 15.24 14.31 -25.10
CA ILE A 160 15.00 13.03 -25.79
C ILE A 160 16.20 12.61 -26.62
N ILE A 161 16.81 13.51 -27.38
CA ILE A 161 18.01 13.22 -28.19
C ILE A 161 19.13 12.64 -27.31
N LYS A 162 19.36 13.20 -26.11
CA LYS A 162 20.35 12.69 -25.17
C LYS A 162 20.02 11.30 -24.62
N GLU A 163 18.74 10.92 -24.58
CA GLU A 163 18.29 9.60 -24.10
C GLU A 163 18.33 8.54 -25.20
N VAL A 164 18.26 8.92 -26.49
CA VAL A 164 18.19 7.98 -27.63
C VAL A 164 19.49 7.87 -28.45
N GLN A 165 20.48 8.72 -28.16
CA GLN A 165 21.86 8.63 -28.68
C GLN A 165 22.68 7.62 -27.86
#